data_AF-A0A7Y1UGD0-F1
#
_entry.id   AF-A0A7Y1UGD0-F1
#
_cell.length_a   1.000
_cell.length_b   1.000
_cell.length_c   1.000
_cell.angle_alpha   90.00
_cell.angle_beta   90.00
_cell.angle_gamma   90.00
#
_symmetry.space_group_name_H-M   'P 1'
#
loop_
_entity.id
_entity.type
_entity.pdbx_description
1 polymer ?
#
loop_
_entity_poly.entity_id
_entity_poly.type
_entity_poly.pdbx_seq_one_letter_code
_entity_poly.pdbx_strand_id
1 'polypeptide(L)'
;MSILASLIGVLTLLISVNMIIKEKERDDLTQEEFDRAKLNQTLKTRIAKLEKDLQKLEEQVKKEKTTTVELMKLKEREIALRKKLEEIAKAKDPKQTDAELQKILENLEIETKALVSGQPPLTKRRDELLAELKRMQTPPKDAERVVIRPGGVGSRTARNIFFVECNSTGIVIRQEDAEPVPVPTGAITKNDAYGDFLEKVKKTRDSMVLFLVRKAGNTAYLWAAGHAETQFEVNTGKLPVPKDGEIDLSLFDL
;
A
#
# COMPACT_ATOMS: atom_id res chain seq x y z
N MET A 1 -84.42 12.60 13.17
CA MET A 1 -83.31 13.20 12.40
C MET A 1 -82.14 13.71 13.28
N SER A 2 -81.95 13.24 14.53
CA SER A 2 -80.94 13.84 15.46
C SER A 2 -79.77 12.91 15.84
N ILE A 3 -79.97 11.58 15.86
CA ILE A 3 -78.93 10.62 16.29
C ILE A 3 -77.89 10.37 15.19
N LEU A 4 -78.32 10.25 13.92
CA LEU A 4 -77.43 9.96 12.80
C LEU A 4 -76.46 11.11 12.49
N ALA A 5 -76.95 12.37 12.60
CA ALA A 5 -76.13 13.57 12.41
C ALA A 5 -75.09 13.74 13.53
N SER A 6 -75.46 13.41 14.77
CA SER A 6 -74.54 13.41 15.91
C SER A 6 -73.44 12.35 15.78
N LEU A 7 -73.79 11.14 15.33
CA LEU A 7 -72.83 10.05 15.14
C LEU A 7 -71.80 10.38 14.04
N ILE A 8 -72.25 10.94 12.91
CA ILE A 8 -71.37 11.38 11.82
C ILE A 8 -70.50 12.55 12.26
N GLY A 9 -71.03 13.49 13.06
CA GLY A 9 -70.27 14.59 13.65
C GLY A 9 -69.14 14.11 14.58
N VAL A 10 -69.43 13.16 15.47
CA VAL A 10 -68.42 12.59 16.37
C VAL A 10 -67.35 11.81 15.60
N LEU A 11 -67.74 11.06 14.57
CA LEU A 11 -66.79 10.29 13.75
C LEU A 11 -65.86 11.21 12.94
N THR A 12 -66.40 12.27 12.34
CA THR A 12 -65.59 13.25 11.57
C THR A 12 -64.63 14.02 12.47
N LEU A 13 -65.05 14.33 13.70
CA LEU A 13 -64.20 14.99 14.70
C LEU A 13 -63.06 14.06 15.16
N LEU A 14 -63.35 12.78 15.41
CA LEU A 14 -62.33 11.77 15.74
C LEU A 14 -61.32 11.57 14.60
N ILE A 15 -61.76 11.56 13.35
CA ILE A 15 -60.86 11.45 12.19
C ILE A 15 -59.96 12.69 12.09
N SER A 16 -60.53 13.89 12.28
CA SER A 16 -59.79 15.15 12.22
C SER A 16 -58.73 15.25 13.32
N VAL A 17 -59.07 14.85 14.55
CA VAL A 17 -58.14 14.83 15.68
C VAL A 17 -57.02 13.82 15.45
N ASN A 18 -57.33 12.61 14.98
CA ASN A 18 -56.30 11.61 14.66
C ASN A 18 -55.37 12.05 13.52
N MET A 19 -55.87 12.81 12.55
CA MET A 19 -55.05 13.34 11.46
C MET A 19 -54.08 14.42 11.97
N ILE A 20 -54.53 15.32 12.84
CA ILE A 20 -53.70 16.34 13.50
C ILE A 20 -52.63 15.69 14.40
N ILE A 21 -52.97 14.62 15.12
CA ILE A 21 -52.01 13.87 15.96
C ILE A 21 -50.94 13.22 15.09
N LYS A 22 -51.30 12.56 13.98
CA LYS A 22 -50.34 11.95 13.05
C LYS A 22 -49.47 12.98 12.32
N GLU A 23 -49.99 14.18 12.09
CA GLU A 23 -49.24 15.29 11.51
C GLU A 23 -48.25 15.86 12.53
N LYS A 24 -48.66 16.02 13.79
CA LYS A 24 -47.74 16.36 14.91
C LYS A 24 -46.67 15.29 15.17
N GLU A 25 -47.00 14.00 15.12
CA GLU A 25 -46.03 12.90 15.23
C GLU A 25 -45.02 12.88 14.07
N ARG A 26 -45.39 13.40 12.89
CA ARG A 26 -44.47 13.58 11.76
C ARG A 26 -43.65 14.87 11.86
N ASP A 27 -44.21 15.94 12.43
CA ASP A 27 -43.53 17.22 12.65
C ASP A 27 -42.52 17.18 13.81
N ASP A 28 -42.67 16.25 14.77
CA ASP A 28 -41.71 16.04 15.87
C ASP A 28 -40.41 15.34 15.43
N LEU A 29 -40.37 14.75 14.24
CA LEU A 29 -39.13 14.28 13.60
C LEU A 29 -38.44 15.47 12.94
N THR A 30 -37.56 16.12 13.69
CA THR A 30 -36.72 17.21 13.15
C THR A 30 -35.99 16.75 11.88
N GLN A 31 -35.87 17.63 10.89
CA GLN A 31 -35.16 17.35 9.62
C GLN A 31 -33.77 16.72 9.85
N GLU A 32 -33.10 17.12 10.94
CA GLU A 32 -31.81 16.58 11.35
C GLU A 32 -31.83 15.10 11.75
N GLU A 33 -32.92 14.59 12.33
CA GLU A 33 -33.04 13.17 12.70
C GLU A 33 -33.25 12.29 11.47
N PHE A 34 -34.04 12.78 10.51
CA PHE A 34 -34.21 12.12 9.22
C PHE A 34 -32.90 12.06 8.44
N ASP A 35 -32.16 13.17 8.40
CA ASP A 35 -30.85 13.24 7.74
C ASP A 35 -29.81 12.37 8.45
N ARG A 36 -29.82 12.32 9.79
CA ARG A 36 -28.97 11.41 10.57
C ARG A 36 -29.30 9.94 10.32
N ALA A 37 -30.57 9.57 10.20
CA ALA A 37 -30.98 8.20 9.89
C ALA A 37 -30.53 7.79 8.48
N LYS A 38 -30.72 8.67 7.50
CA LYS A 38 -30.29 8.46 6.11
C LYS A 38 -28.76 8.36 5.99
N LEU A 39 -28.03 9.21 6.72
CA LEU A 39 -26.57 9.17 6.78
C LEU A 39 -26.08 7.86 7.42
N ASN A 40 -26.67 7.46 8.55
CA ASN A 40 -26.34 6.19 9.21
C ASN A 40 -26.61 4.96 8.32
N GLN A 41 -27.72 4.95 7.58
CA GLN A 41 -28.01 3.87 6.63
C GLN A 41 -27.00 3.84 5.47
N THR A 42 -26.61 5.02 4.97
CA THR A 42 -25.58 5.15 3.93
C THR A 42 -24.20 4.71 4.44
N LEU A 43 -23.86 5.03 5.68
CA LEU A 43 -22.61 4.59 6.31
C LEU A 43 -22.60 3.08 6.53
N LYS A 44 -23.70 2.48 7.02
CA LYS A 44 -23.82 1.03 7.19
C LYS A 44 -23.67 0.27 5.88
N THR A 45 -24.27 0.75 4.79
CA THR A 45 -24.13 0.13 3.46
C THR A 45 -22.71 0.26 2.91
N ARG A 46 -22.03 1.39 3.15
CA ARG A 46 -20.60 1.57 2.80
C ARG A 46 -19.70 0.64 3.61
N ILE A 47 -19.92 0.51 4.91
CA ILE A 47 -19.17 -0.40 5.78
C ILE A 47 -19.32 -1.84 5.29
N ALA A 48 -20.54 -2.31 5.05
CA ALA A 48 -20.79 -3.67 4.55
C ALA A 48 -20.11 -3.93 3.19
N LYS A 49 -20.05 -2.92 2.31
CA LYS A 49 -19.33 -3.02 1.04
C LYS A 49 -17.82 -3.09 1.23
N LEU A 50 -17.26 -2.24 2.11
CA LEU A 50 -15.83 -2.22 2.42
C LEU A 50 -15.37 -3.51 3.11
N GLU A 51 -16.18 -4.09 4.00
CA GLU A 51 -15.91 -5.39 4.62
C GLU A 51 -15.88 -6.52 3.59
N LYS A 52 -16.81 -6.51 2.63
CA LYS A 52 -16.85 -7.49 1.54
C LYS A 52 -15.64 -7.35 0.60
N ASP A 53 -15.20 -6.13 0.34
CA ASP A 53 -14.02 -5.87 -0.49
C ASP A 53 -12.72 -6.23 0.26
N LEU A 54 -12.64 -5.99 1.57
CA LEU A 54 -11.55 -6.45 2.43
C LEU A 54 -11.42 -7.97 2.43
N GLN A 55 -12.53 -8.71 2.61
CA GLN A 55 -12.51 -10.18 2.59
C GLN A 55 -12.00 -10.72 1.25
N LYS A 56 -12.44 -10.14 0.13
CA LYS A 56 -11.94 -10.52 -1.20
C LYS A 56 -10.45 -10.24 -1.36
N LEU A 57 -9.98 -9.09 -0.88
CA LEU A 57 -8.59 -8.70 -0.99
C LEU A 57 -7.69 -9.58 -0.11
N GLU A 58 -8.13 -9.93 1.11
CA GLU A 58 -7.43 -10.89 1.97
C GLU A 58 -7.36 -12.29 1.35
N GLU A 59 -8.41 -12.73 0.67
CA GLU A 59 -8.42 -14.02 -0.02
C GLU A 59 -7.46 -14.02 -1.22
N GLN A 60 -7.35 -12.92 -1.95
CA GLN A 60 -6.37 -12.73 -3.03
C GLN A 60 -4.93 -12.73 -2.49
N VAL A 61 -4.68 -11.98 -1.42
CA VAL A 61 -3.34 -11.93 -0.77
C VAL A 61 -2.95 -13.29 -0.21
N LYS A 62 -3.88 -14.07 0.34
CA LYS A 62 -3.60 -15.46 0.78
C LYS A 62 -3.20 -16.35 -0.39
N LYS A 63 -3.93 -16.28 -1.51
CA LYS A 63 -3.62 -17.04 -2.74
C LYS A 63 -2.25 -16.65 -3.31
N GLU A 64 -1.92 -15.37 -3.34
CA GLU A 64 -0.61 -14.89 -3.80
C GLU A 64 0.53 -15.32 -2.86
N LYS A 65 0.33 -15.25 -1.54
CA LYS A 65 1.32 -15.74 -0.57
C LYS A 65 1.58 -17.24 -0.73
N THR A 66 0.55 -18.07 -0.95
CA THR A 66 0.75 -19.50 -1.24
C THR A 66 1.58 -19.71 -2.51
N THR A 67 1.32 -18.94 -3.57
CA THR A 67 2.11 -18.99 -4.81
C THR A 67 3.57 -18.56 -4.57
N THR A 68 3.84 -17.55 -3.74
CA THR A 68 5.23 -17.15 -3.44
C THR A 68 6.00 -18.21 -2.64
N VAL A 69 5.34 -18.92 -1.73
CA VAL A 69 5.95 -20.02 -0.96
C VAL A 69 6.25 -21.21 -1.86
N GLU A 70 5.36 -21.52 -2.81
CA GLU A 70 5.60 -22.56 -3.83
C GLU A 70 6.77 -22.18 -4.75
N LEU A 71 6.87 -20.90 -5.12
CA LEU A 71 7.96 -20.38 -5.96
C LEU A 71 9.31 -20.42 -5.22
N MET A 72 9.33 -20.13 -3.92
CA MET A 72 10.54 -20.30 -3.08
C MET A 72 10.96 -21.77 -2.98
N LYS A 73 10.02 -22.69 -2.74
CA LYS A 73 10.30 -24.13 -2.69
C LYS A 73 10.83 -24.67 -4.02
N LEU A 74 10.32 -24.17 -5.15
CA LEU A 74 10.81 -24.54 -6.48
C LEU A 74 12.24 -24.04 -6.73
N LYS A 75 12.57 -22.81 -6.31
CA LYS A 75 13.94 -22.28 -6.42
C LYS A 75 14.94 -23.02 -5.53
N GLU A 76 14.55 -23.37 -4.31
CA GLU A 76 15.39 -24.19 -3.42
C GLU A 76 15.68 -25.58 -4.02
N ARG A 77 14.66 -26.19 -4.65
CA ARG A 77 14.84 -27.46 -5.37
C ARG A 77 15.75 -27.33 -6.59
N GLU A 78 15.63 -26.23 -7.36
CA GLU A 78 16.53 -25.95 -8.47
C GLU A 78 18.00 -25.86 -8.01
N ILE A 79 18.26 -25.14 -6.91
CA ILE A 79 19.60 -25.00 -6.35
C ILE A 79 20.14 -26.35 -5.86
N ALA A 80 19.30 -27.16 -5.20
CA ALA A 80 19.68 -28.50 -4.73
C ALA A 80 20.02 -29.44 -5.90
N LEU A 81 19.25 -29.38 -7.00
CA LEU A 81 19.50 -30.17 -8.21
C LEU A 81 20.80 -29.76 -8.91
N ARG A 82 21.07 -28.45 -9.02
CA ARG A 82 22.34 -27.95 -9.58
C ARG A 82 23.55 -28.42 -8.77
N LYS A 83 23.47 -28.40 -7.44
CA LYS A 83 24.56 -28.93 -6.59
C LYS A 83 24.80 -30.42 -6.80
N LYS A 84 23.73 -31.23 -6.91
CA LYS A 84 23.86 -32.66 -7.21
C LYS A 84 24.49 -32.92 -8.58
N LEU A 85 24.12 -32.13 -9.59
CA LEU A 85 24.74 -32.21 -10.92
C LEU A 85 26.24 -31.85 -10.88
N GLU A 86 26.63 -30.83 -10.10
CA GLU A 86 28.04 -30.48 -9.92
C GLU A 86 28.83 -31.55 -9.14
N GLU A 87 28.22 -32.20 -8.15
CA GLU A 87 28.83 -33.31 -7.41
C GLU A 87 29.02 -34.55 -8.30
N ILE A 88 28.03 -34.86 -9.13
CA ILE A 88 28.11 -35.96 -10.11
C ILE A 88 29.16 -35.65 -11.19
N ALA A 89 29.25 -34.41 -11.67
CA ALA A 89 30.28 -34.00 -12.63
C ALA A 89 31.71 -34.07 -12.07
N LYS A 90 31.89 -34.08 -10.74
CA LYS A 90 33.19 -34.23 -10.06
C LYS A 90 33.56 -35.70 -9.79
N ALA A 91 32.63 -36.64 -9.91
CA ALA A 91 32.88 -38.07 -9.69
C ALA A 91 33.53 -38.70 -10.94
N LYS A 92 34.76 -39.21 -10.79
CA LYS A 92 35.65 -39.70 -11.88
C LYS A 92 35.43 -41.16 -12.29
N ASP A 93 34.19 -41.67 -12.37
CA ASP A 93 33.98 -43.07 -12.81
C ASP A 93 33.09 -43.16 -14.07
N PRO A 94 33.60 -43.52 -15.26
CA PRO A 94 32.88 -43.33 -16.52
C PRO A 94 31.83 -44.40 -16.87
N LYS A 95 31.66 -45.50 -16.10
CA LYS A 95 30.74 -46.59 -16.50
C LYS A 95 29.52 -46.83 -15.60
N GLN A 96 29.57 -46.48 -14.31
CA GLN A 96 28.35 -46.46 -13.46
C GLN A 96 27.51 -45.20 -13.72
N THR A 97 28.17 -44.14 -14.16
CA THR A 97 27.63 -42.79 -14.24
C THR A 97 26.72 -42.60 -15.45
N ASP A 98 26.92 -43.32 -16.57
CA ASP A 98 26.09 -43.14 -17.78
C ASP A 98 24.63 -43.61 -17.62
N ALA A 99 24.40 -44.76 -16.97
CA ALA A 99 23.03 -45.29 -16.79
C ALA A 99 22.25 -44.53 -15.73
N GLU A 100 22.91 -44.10 -14.65
CA GLU A 100 22.30 -43.25 -13.62
C GLU A 100 22.09 -41.82 -14.12
N LEU A 101 23.04 -41.26 -14.89
CA LEU A 101 22.87 -39.96 -15.57
C LEU A 101 21.74 -40.00 -16.59
N GLN A 102 21.60 -41.06 -17.39
CA GLN A 102 20.50 -41.18 -18.35
C GLN A 102 19.15 -41.22 -17.63
N LYS A 103 19.05 -41.96 -16.53
CA LYS A 103 17.83 -42.04 -15.72
C LYS A 103 17.51 -40.70 -15.02
N ILE A 104 18.54 -39.98 -14.58
CA ILE A 104 18.39 -38.64 -14.00
C ILE A 104 17.99 -37.62 -15.07
N LEU A 105 18.54 -37.70 -16.29
CA LEU A 105 18.19 -36.85 -17.41
C LEU A 105 16.77 -37.09 -17.90
N GLU A 106 16.34 -38.36 -18.02
CA GLU A 106 14.95 -38.69 -18.38
C GLU A 106 13.96 -38.20 -17.32
N ASN A 107 14.26 -38.41 -16.04
CA ASN A 107 13.40 -37.92 -14.96
C ASN A 107 13.37 -36.39 -14.91
N LEU A 108 14.51 -35.72 -15.12
CA LEU A 108 14.58 -34.26 -15.22
C LEU A 108 13.84 -33.74 -16.44
N GLU A 109 13.90 -34.39 -17.60
CA GLU A 109 13.12 -33.99 -18.76
C GLU A 109 11.61 -34.14 -18.52
N ILE A 110 11.19 -35.24 -17.88
CA ILE A 110 9.79 -35.47 -17.53
C ILE A 110 9.31 -34.42 -16.52
N GLU A 111 10.09 -34.11 -15.50
CA GLU A 111 9.79 -33.05 -14.54
C GLU A 111 9.79 -31.66 -15.20
N THR A 112 10.73 -31.38 -16.11
CA THR A 112 10.80 -30.10 -16.80
C THR A 112 9.61 -29.93 -17.75
N LYS A 113 9.21 -30.97 -18.49
CA LYS A 113 8.00 -30.96 -19.32
C LYS A 113 6.74 -30.81 -18.47
N ALA A 114 6.66 -31.48 -17.31
CA ALA A 114 5.56 -31.30 -16.36
C ALA A 114 5.49 -29.86 -15.82
N LEU A 115 6.63 -29.27 -15.44
CA LEU A 115 6.72 -27.88 -14.97
C LEU A 115 6.37 -26.87 -16.06
N VAL A 116 6.85 -27.06 -17.29
CA VAL A 116 6.52 -26.20 -18.45
C VAL A 116 5.04 -26.33 -18.85
N SER A 117 4.46 -27.54 -18.78
CA SER A 117 3.03 -27.75 -19.04
C SER A 117 2.13 -27.15 -17.94
N GLY A 118 2.66 -26.94 -16.73
CA GLY A 118 2.02 -26.21 -15.62
C GLY A 118 2.23 -24.68 -15.63
N GLN A 119 3.09 -24.14 -16.51
CA GLN A 119 3.35 -22.70 -16.69
C GLN A 119 2.37 -21.87 -17.55
N PRO A 120 1.43 -22.40 -18.37
CA PRO A 120 0.55 -21.54 -19.16
C PRO A 120 -0.36 -20.59 -18.35
N PRO A 121 -0.79 -20.86 -17.10
CA PRO A 121 -1.49 -19.86 -16.30
C PRO A 121 -0.56 -18.79 -15.71
N LEU A 122 0.69 -19.13 -15.37
CA LEU A 122 1.64 -18.20 -14.75
C LEU A 122 2.27 -17.23 -15.75
N THR A 123 2.50 -17.65 -17.00
CA THR A 123 2.99 -16.77 -18.07
C THR A 123 1.94 -15.74 -18.47
N LYS A 124 0.69 -16.17 -18.67
CA LYS A 124 -0.45 -15.24 -18.85
C LYS A 124 -0.59 -14.28 -17.68
N ARG A 125 -0.52 -14.78 -16.44
CA ARG A 125 -0.60 -13.92 -15.25
C ARG A 125 0.59 -12.97 -15.12
N ARG A 126 1.79 -13.42 -15.47
CA ARG A 126 2.99 -12.58 -15.52
C ARG A 126 2.79 -11.45 -16.53
N ASP A 127 2.34 -11.77 -17.73
CA ASP A 127 2.17 -10.79 -18.81
C ASP A 127 0.99 -9.84 -18.54
N GLU A 128 -0.08 -10.31 -17.89
CA GLU A 128 -1.15 -9.47 -17.33
C GLU A 128 -0.61 -8.50 -16.26
N LEU A 129 0.16 -9.01 -15.29
CA LEU A 129 0.77 -8.18 -14.24
C LEU A 129 1.82 -7.21 -14.82
N LEU A 130 2.55 -7.60 -15.86
CA LEU A 130 3.47 -6.73 -16.59
C LEU A 130 2.73 -5.65 -17.39
N ALA A 131 1.59 -6.00 -17.97
CA ALA A 131 0.73 -5.04 -18.66
C ALA A 131 0.07 -4.07 -17.65
N GLU A 132 -0.30 -4.56 -16.48
CA GLU A 132 -0.85 -3.75 -15.38
C GLU A 132 0.23 -2.83 -14.79
N LEU A 133 1.46 -3.33 -14.58
CA LEU A 133 2.62 -2.51 -14.22
C LEU A 133 2.94 -1.45 -15.27
N LYS A 134 2.89 -1.78 -16.56
CA LYS A 134 3.08 -0.80 -17.64
C LYS A 134 1.99 0.27 -17.67
N ARG A 135 0.73 -0.11 -17.37
CA ARG A 135 -0.39 0.84 -17.21
C ARG A 135 -0.27 1.70 -15.96
N MET A 136 0.39 1.21 -14.91
CA MET A 136 0.72 1.99 -13.72
C MET A 136 1.98 2.85 -13.90
N GLN A 137 2.90 2.46 -14.79
CA GLN A 137 4.11 3.21 -15.14
C GLN A 137 3.87 4.34 -16.13
N THR A 138 2.72 4.38 -16.82
CA THR A 138 2.27 5.66 -17.38
C THR A 138 1.89 6.55 -16.21
N PRO A 139 2.65 7.63 -15.92
CA PRO A 139 2.26 8.58 -14.89
C PRO A 139 0.82 9.03 -15.21
N PRO A 140 -0.03 9.26 -14.19
CA PRO A 140 -1.31 9.91 -14.40
C PRO A 140 -1.07 11.11 -15.33
N LYS A 141 -1.86 11.23 -16.41
CA LYS A 141 -1.69 12.29 -17.42
C LYS A 141 -1.68 13.70 -16.80
N ASP A 142 -2.13 13.81 -15.55
CA ASP A 142 -2.09 15.00 -14.70
C ASP A 142 -1.46 14.70 -13.33
N ALA A 143 -0.29 14.05 -13.27
CA ALA A 143 0.52 14.02 -12.06
C ALA A 143 1.14 15.42 -11.86
N GLU A 144 0.30 16.40 -11.49
CA GLU A 144 0.73 17.76 -11.21
C GLU A 144 1.96 17.74 -10.31
N ARG A 145 3.03 18.39 -10.77
CA ARG A 145 4.28 18.58 -10.02
C ARG A 145 3.95 19.06 -8.62
N VAL A 146 4.49 18.38 -7.61
CA VAL A 146 4.21 18.70 -6.22
C VAL A 146 5.31 19.63 -5.71
N VAL A 147 5.00 20.92 -5.69
CA VAL A 147 5.89 21.95 -5.15
C VAL A 147 5.77 21.96 -3.62
N ILE A 148 6.87 21.61 -2.94
CA ILE A 148 6.95 21.74 -1.48
C ILE A 148 7.30 23.19 -1.16
N ARG A 149 6.51 23.83 -0.30
CA ARG A 149 6.72 25.23 0.09
C ARG A 149 7.43 25.30 1.44
N PRO A 150 8.38 26.22 1.63
CA PRO A 150 9.00 26.46 2.93
C PRO A 150 7.96 26.96 3.94
N GLY A 151 8.23 26.73 5.22
CA GLY A 151 7.40 27.26 6.30
C GLY A 151 7.31 28.79 6.25
N GLY A 152 6.17 29.34 6.60
CA GLY A 152 5.97 30.80 6.62
C GLY A 152 6.95 31.53 7.55
N VAL A 153 7.21 32.79 7.25
CA VAL A 153 8.10 33.67 8.03
C VAL A 153 7.63 33.70 9.49
N GLY A 154 8.50 33.28 10.42
CA GLY A 154 8.18 33.18 11.86
C GLY A 154 8.00 31.75 12.39
N SER A 155 8.01 30.73 11.52
CA SER A 155 8.06 29.34 11.96
C SER A 155 9.40 29.03 12.61
N ARG A 156 9.39 28.41 13.81
CA ARG A 156 10.60 27.86 14.48
C ARG A 156 11.10 26.56 13.80
N THR A 157 11.05 26.51 12.48
CA THR A 157 11.58 25.37 11.73
C THR A 157 13.09 25.48 11.68
N ALA A 158 13.79 24.34 11.73
CA ALA A 158 15.23 24.27 11.56
C ALA A 158 15.65 24.99 10.28
N ARG A 159 16.76 25.75 10.32
CA ARG A 159 17.27 26.43 9.12
C ARG A 159 17.71 25.47 8.03
N ASN A 160 18.28 24.33 8.41
CA ASN A 160 18.81 23.34 7.47
C ASN A 160 17.84 22.15 7.37
N ILE A 161 17.14 22.02 6.25
CA ILE A 161 16.16 20.95 6.04
C ILE A 161 16.69 19.96 5.01
N PHE A 162 16.85 18.72 5.42
CA PHE A 162 17.22 17.62 4.55
C PHE A 162 15.99 16.81 4.17
N PHE A 163 15.87 16.41 2.92
CA PHE A 163 14.64 15.79 2.42
C PHE A 163 14.81 14.30 2.16
N VAL A 164 13.84 13.54 2.65
CA VAL A 164 13.73 12.11 2.37
C VAL A 164 12.31 11.81 1.91
N GLU A 165 12.17 11.29 0.70
CA GLU A 165 10.88 10.84 0.19
C GLU A 165 10.59 9.41 0.65
N CYS A 166 9.40 9.16 1.17
CA CYS A 166 8.95 7.81 1.53
C CYS A 166 7.85 7.35 0.57
N ASN A 167 8.07 6.20 -0.08
CA ASN A 167 7.14 5.59 -1.02
C ASN A 167 6.87 4.12 -0.64
N SER A 168 6.11 3.39 -1.47
CA SER A 168 5.74 1.99 -1.20
C SER A 168 6.92 1.02 -1.18
N THR A 169 8.02 1.37 -1.85
CA THR A 169 9.20 0.50 -2.01
C THR A 169 10.29 0.77 -0.97
N GLY A 170 10.31 1.97 -0.39
CA GLY A 170 11.34 2.39 0.54
C GLY A 170 11.42 3.91 0.69
N ILE A 171 12.64 4.38 0.90
CA ILE A 171 12.96 5.80 0.98
C ILE A 171 13.83 6.22 -0.21
N VAL A 172 13.78 7.50 -0.56
CA VAL A 172 14.67 8.12 -1.54
C VAL A 172 15.28 9.34 -0.88
N ILE A 173 16.60 9.32 -0.73
CA ILE A 173 17.36 10.44 -0.17
C ILE A 173 17.53 11.48 -1.27
N ARG A 174 17.11 12.72 -1.00
CA ARG A 174 17.25 13.85 -1.93
C ARG A 174 18.31 14.80 -1.40
N GLN A 175 19.34 15.07 -2.20
CA GLN A 175 20.44 15.97 -1.88
C GLN A 175 20.60 16.98 -3.03
N GLU A 176 21.17 18.15 -2.74
CA GLU A 176 21.50 19.14 -3.77
C GLU A 176 22.46 18.54 -4.81
N ASP A 177 22.17 18.77 -6.09
CA ASP A 177 23.02 18.40 -7.24
C ASP A 177 23.49 16.93 -7.32
N ALA A 178 22.82 16.03 -6.59
CA ALA A 178 23.10 14.60 -6.62
C ALA A 178 21.86 13.80 -7.04
N GLU A 179 22.12 12.70 -7.76
CA GLU A 179 21.07 11.76 -8.14
C GLU A 179 20.36 11.21 -6.88
N PRO A 180 19.01 11.13 -6.89
CA PRO A 180 18.27 10.60 -5.76
C PRO A 180 18.72 9.17 -5.43
N VAL A 181 19.01 8.90 -4.16
CA VAL A 181 19.51 7.59 -3.73
C VAL A 181 18.36 6.75 -3.18
N PRO A 182 17.87 5.72 -3.90
CA PRO A 182 16.81 4.85 -3.41
C PRO A 182 17.35 3.83 -2.40
N VAL A 183 16.66 3.67 -1.28
CA VAL A 183 16.95 2.68 -0.23
C VAL A 183 15.69 1.85 0.02
N PRO A 184 15.70 0.53 -0.26
CA PRO A 184 14.54 -0.33 -0.02
C PRO A 184 14.14 -0.40 1.45
N THR A 185 12.85 -0.56 1.75
CA THR A 185 12.33 -0.58 3.14
C THR A 185 13.07 -1.56 4.05
N GLY A 186 13.38 -2.76 3.57
CA GLY A 186 14.08 -3.79 4.36
C GLY A 186 15.55 -3.50 4.63
N ALA A 187 16.15 -2.54 3.92
CA ALA A 187 17.54 -2.16 4.06
C ALA A 187 17.75 -0.89 4.89
N ILE A 188 16.70 -0.12 5.21
CA ILE A 188 16.79 1.22 5.81
C ILE A 188 17.73 1.26 7.03
N THR A 189 17.61 0.32 7.97
CA THR A 189 18.36 0.32 9.23
C THR A 189 19.81 -0.15 9.11
N LYS A 190 20.20 -0.70 7.95
CA LYS A 190 21.52 -1.28 7.68
C LYS A 190 22.18 -0.68 6.44
N ASN A 191 21.58 0.36 5.87
CA ASN A 191 22.06 0.96 4.64
C ASN A 191 23.07 2.05 4.97
N ASP A 192 24.32 1.85 4.55
CA ASP A 192 25.42 2.77 4.82
C ASP A 192 25.14 4.17 4.27
N ALA A 193 24.57 4.28 3.05
CA ALA A 193 24.26 5.58 2.45
C ALA A 193 23.22 6.38 3.27
N TYR A 194 22.23 5.70 3.87
CA TYR A 194 21.29 6.33 4.77
C TYR A 194 21.92 6.69 6.13
N GLY A 195 22.79 5.82 6.66
CA GLY A 195 23.56 6.11 7.86
C GLY A 195 24.47 7.34 7.71
N ASP A 196 25.25 7.37 6.63
CA ASP A 196 26.15 8.49 6.28
C ASP A 196 25.37 9.80 6.09
N PHE A 197 24.21 9.72 5.44
CA PHE A 197 23.29 10.85 5.32
C PHE A 197 22.85 11.36 6.69
N LEU A 198 22.39 10.48 7.59
CA LEU A 198 21.96 10.87 8.93
C LEU A 198 23.11 11.42 9.77
N GLU A 199 24.33 10.91 9.63
CA GLU A 199 25.51 11.48 10.27
C GLU A 199 25.79 12.91 9.77
N LYS A 200 25.68 13.15 8.46
CA LYS A 200 25.82 14.49 7.87
C LYS A 200 24.78 15.44 8.47
N VAL A 201 23.53 15.00 8.59
CA VAL A 201 22.48 15.80 9.23
C VAL A 201 22.84 16.08 10.68
N LYS A 202 23.23 15.07 11.48
CA LYS A 202 23.61 15.25 12.89
C LYS A 202 24.75 16.27 13.08
N LYS A 203 25.73 16.28 12.18
CA LYS A 203 26.88 17.21 12.22
C LYS A 203 26.51 18.64 11.82
N THR A 204 25.35 18.83 11.19
CA THR A 204 24.87 20.16 10.75
C THR A 204 24.17 20.86 11.92
N ARG A 205 24.46 22.14 12.14
CA ARG A 205 23.76 22.92 13.19
C ARG A 205 22.34 23.26 12.75
N ASP A 206 21.41 23.25 13.69
CA ASP A 206 20.01 23.66 13.46
C ASP A 206 19.40 22.95 12.23
N SER A 207 19.51 21.62 12.22
CA SER A 207 19.11 20.77 11.11
C SER A 207 17.98 19.82 11.48
N MET A 208 17.21 19.43 10.46
CA MET A 208 16.20 18.37 10.58
C MET A 208 16.06 17.56 9.29
N VAL A 209 15.59 16.33 9.41
CA VAL A 209 15.13 15.53 8.26
C VAL A 209 13.63 15.72 8.10
N LEU A 210 13.20 16.28 6.98
CA LEU A 210 11.80 16.33 6.58
C LEU A 210 11.45 15.14 5.69
N PHE A 211 10.62 14.25 6.22
CA PHE A 211 10.11 13.10 5.50
C PHE A 211 8.88 13.49 4.66
N LEU A 212 9.00 13.36 3.35
CA LEU A 212 7.94 13.56 2.37
C LEU A 212 7.21 12.22 2.16
N VAL A 213 6.09 12.03 2.86
CA VAL A 213 5.43 10.73 2.95
C VAL A 213 4.31 10.63 1.92
N ARG A 214 4.53 9.83 0.86
CA ARG A 214 3.47 9.50 -0.10
C ARG A 214 2.40 8.61 0.53
N LYS A 215 1.24 8.50 -0.14
CA LYS A 215 0.08 7.72 0.34
C LYS A 215 0.43 6.30 0.79
N ALA A 216 1.32 5.61 0.07
CA ALA A 216 1.75 4.25 0.38
C ALA A 216 3.10 4.17 1.14
N GLY A 217 3.69 5.31 1.53
CA GLY A 217 5.04 5.38 2.12
C GLY A 217 5.10 5.36 3.64
N ASN A 218 3.97 5.18 4.34
CA ASN A 218 3.94 5.29 5.80
C ASN A 218 4.81 4.22 6.50
N THR A 219 4.91 3.02 5.95
CA THR A 219 5.77 1.97 6.52
C THR A 219 7.25 2.36 6.41
N ALA A 220 7.70 2.83 5.23
CA ALA A 220 9.07 3.29 5.04
C ALA A 220 9.39 4.48 5.96
N TYR A 221 8.45 5.41 6.13
CA TYR A 221 8.57 6.52 7.08
C TYR A 221 8.80 6.04 8.51
N LEU A 222 8.00 5.11 9.02
CA LEU A 222 8.12 4.63 10.40
C LEU A 222 9.50 4.03 10.68
N TRP A 223 10.02 3.23 9.75
CA TRP A 223 11.37 2.67 9.87
C TRP A 223 12.46 3.72 9.76
N ALA A 224 12.36 4.63 8.78
CA ALA A 224 13.38 5.64 8.53
C ALA A 224 13.45 6.70 9.64
N ALA A 225 12.30 7.26 10.04
CA ALA A 225 12.22 8.25 11.10
C ALA A 225 12.58 7.63 12.45
N GLY A 226 12.06 6.43 12.75
CA GLY A 226 12.41 5.71 13.97
C GLY A 226 13.91 5.42 14.07
N HIS A 227 14.56 5.04 12.97
CA HIS A 227 16.01 4.84 12.95
C HIS A 227 16.79 6.15 13.14
N ALA A 228 16.38 7.23 12.46
CA ALA A 228 17.00 8.55 12.58
C ALA A 228 16.92 9.12 14.02
N GLU A 229 15.76 9.00 14.66
CA GLU A 229 15.54 9.50 16.02
C GLU A 229 16.26 8.66 17.07
N THR A 230 16.16 7.33 16.97
CA THR A 230 16.65 6.44 18.03
C THR A 230 18.14 6.16 17.96
N GLN A 231 18.73 6.08 16.77
CA GLN A 231 20.16 5.75 16.60
C GLN A 231 21.03 6.97 16.38
N PHE A 232 20.52 7.99 15.67
CA PHE A 232 21.29 9.17 15.32
C PHE A 232 20.88 10.42 16.11
N GLU A 233 19.77 10.39 16.85
CA GLU A 233 19.23 11.54 17.62
C GLU A 233 18.99 12.77 16.73
N VAL A 234 18.61 12.53 15.48
CA VAL A 234 18.34 13.60 14.51
C VAL A 234 16.89 14.06 14.64
N ASN A 235 16.67 15.37 14.64
CA ASN A 235 15.33 15.94 14.61
C ASN A 235 14.63 15.58 13.29
N THR A 236 13.40 15.11 13.37
CA THR A 236 12.61 14.74 12.19
C THR A 236 11.32 15.57 12.09
N GLY A 237 10.80 15.67 10.87
CA GLY A 237 9.48 16.20 10.58
C GLY A 237 8.77 15.33 9.55
N LYS A 238 7.44 15.40 9.53
CA LYS A 238 6.61 14.65 8.60
C LYS A 238 5.77 15.60 7.76
N LEU A 239 5.86 15.48 6.44
CA LEU A 239 4.99 16.17 5.51
C LEU A 239 4.28 15.14 4.61
N PRO A 240 2.95 14.96 4.76
CA PRO A 240 2.18 14.14 3.84
C PRO A 240 2.18 14.72 2.43
N VAL A 241 2.47 13.89 1.43
CA VAL A 241 2.44 14.21 0.00
C VAL A 241 1.30 13.42 -0.65
N PRO A 242 0.11 14.04 -0.87
CA PRO A 242 -1.07 13.30 -1.33
C PRO A 242 -1.00 12.85 -2.79
N LYS A 243 -0.17 13.51 -3.60
CA LYS A 243 -0.04 13.29 -5.04
C LYS A 243 1.25 12.52 -5.34
N ASP A 244 1.20 11.69 -6.38
CA ASP A 244 2.35 10.87 -6.82
C ASP A 244 3.23 11.57 -7.88
N GLY A 245 2.99 12.86 -8.12
CA GLY A 245 3.80 13.67 -9.04
C GLY A 245 5.26 13.85 -8.57
N GLU A 246 6.08 14.34 -9.49
CA GLU A 246 7.47 14.70 -9.20
C GLU A 246 7.52 15.76 -8.10
N ILE A 247 8.41 15.57 -7.13
CA ILE A 247 8.60 16.48 -6.02
C ILE A 247 9.54 17.59 -6.47
N ASP A 248 9.05 18.82 -6.40
CA ASP A 248 9.84 20.02 -6.65
C ASP A 248 10.26 20.66 -5.33
N LEU A 249 11.58 20.70 -5.12
CA LEU A 249 12.23 21.29 -3.95
C LEU A 249 12.95 22.61 -4.29
N SER A 250 12.75 23.18 -5.48
CA SER A 250 13.43 24.41 -5.94
C SER A 250 13.22 25.65 -5.08
N LEU A 251 12.27 25.61 -4.13
CA LEU A 251 12.02 26.69 -3.17
C LEU A 251 12.89 26.59 -1.90
N PHE A 252 13.76 25.58 -1.81
CA PHE A 252 14.71 25.39 -0.72
C PHE A 252 16.13 25.51 -1.27
N ASP A 253 16.98 26.21 -0.54
CA ASP A 253 18.44 26.14 -0.70
C ASP A 253 18.87 24.82 -0.06
N LEU A 254 19.24 23.83 -0.88
CA LEU A 254 19.40 22.41 -0.49
C LEU A 254 20.83 22.02 -0.12
#